data_AF-A0AAY5K4D0-F1
#
_entry.id   AF-A0AAY5K4D0-F1
#
_cell.length_a   1.000
_cell.length_b   1.000
_cell.length_c   1.000
_cell.angle_alpha   90.00
_cell.angle_beta   90.00
_cell.angle_gamma   90.00
#
_symmetry.space_group_name_H-M   'P 1'
#
loop_
_entity.id
_entity.type
_entity.pdbx_description
1 polymer ?
#
loop_
_entity_poly.entity_id
_entity_poly.type
_entity_poly.pdbx_seq_one_letter_code
_entity_poly.pdbx_strand_id
1 'polypeptide(L)'
;MEHCNVKIPHPVPPVPNFKPSMSVPDWLLAIQNYMKTLQYNHTGTQFFEIRKTRPLCGLMETAREMIRESLPIKCLEAVILGIYLTNGLTSVERFPISFKTQFSGNHFHHVVLGVYCNGRYGTLGMSRRQDLMDKALTFRTLSELVLEFEDSYRRYQHTLKKVKIGLYVPHDPHIFQPIEWKYLVLNAARLGREDMRKELEKHGRDMRMKILKSSTAQSPIKERSRGKSLSPRRRQISPQRRHVHRRDKSPASLDRKPAELSTLNDGYQIRI
;
A
#
# COMPACT_ATOMS: atom_id res chain seq x y z
N MET A 1 50.64 -0.85 1.29
CA MET A 1 49.68 -1.56 2.16
C MET A 1 48.35 -0.82 2.07
N GLU A 2 47.45 -1.30 1.21
CA GLU A 2 46.12 -0.72 1.09
C GLU A 2 45.35 -0.96 2.38
N HIS A 3 44.80 0.10 2.96
CA HIS A 3 43.90 -0.03 4.10
C HIS A 3 42.53 -0.45 3.57
N CYS A 4 42.27 -1.77 3.57
CA CYS A 4 40.93 -2.30 3.40
C CYS A 4 40.02 -1.68 4.45
N ASN A 5 39.24 -0.67 4.05
CA ASN A 5 38.29 0.01 4.91
C ASN A 5 37.12 -0.95 5.17
N VAL A 6 37.26 -1.77 6.22
CA VAL A 6 36.25 -2.73 6.65
C VAL A 6 35.00 -1.95 7.00
N LYS A 7 34.00 -2.00 6.11
CA LYS A 7 32.65 -1.52 6.40
C LYS A 7 32.14 -2.31 7.59
N ILE A 8 32.16 -1.69 8.77
CA ILE A 8 31.52 -2.21 9.97
C ILE A 8 30.06 -2.49 9.58
N PRO A 9 29.57 -3.74 9.68
CA PRO A 9 28.19 -4.04 9.37
C PRO A 9 27.29 -3.19 10.28
N HIS A 10 26.31 -2.49 9.70
CA HIS A 10 25.28 -1.85 10.53
C HIS A 10 24.62 -2.96 11.36
N PRO A 11 24.60 -2.85 12.70
CA PRO A 11 24.08 -3.91 13.54
C PRO A 11 22.60 -4.13 13.24
N VAL A 12 22.24 -5.39 12.98
CA VAL A 12 20.85 -5.78 12.70
C VAL A 12 19.97 -5.34 13.88
N PRO A 13 18.98 -4.46 13.67
CA PRO A 13 18.17 -3.96 14.76
C PRO A 13 17.35 -5.10 15.37
N PRO A 14 17.30 -5.23 16.71
CA PRO A 14 16.47 -6.24 17.34
C PRO A 14 15.01 -5.95 17.03
N VAL A 15 14.30 -6.97 16.51
CA VAL A 15 12.86 -6.89 16.27
C VAL A 15 12.18 -6.62 17.61
N PRO A 16 11.31 -5.60 17.72
CA PRO A 16 10.61 -5.33 18.96
C PRO A 16 9.73 -6.53 19.31
N ASN A 17 9.62 -6.85 20.59
CA ASN A 17 8.76 -7.93 21.09
C ASN A 17 7.77 -7.36 22.12
N PHE A 18 6.48 -7.60 21.91
CA PHE A 18 5.44 -7.06 22.78
C PHE A 18 5.44 -7.78 24.12
N LYS A 19 5.55 -7.03 25.21
CA LYS A 19 5.46 -7.56 26.57
C LYS A 19 4.08 -7.21 27.15
N PRO A 20 3.40 -8.12 27.87
CA PRO A 20 2.09 -7.82 28.48
C PRO A 20 2.06 -6.61 29.42
N SER A 21 3.22 -6.19 29.94
CA SER A 21 3.39 -5.00 30.77
C SER A 21 3.53 -3.68 30.00
N MET A 22 3.65 -3.70 28.67
CA MET A 22 3.77 -2.50 27.85
C MET A 22 2.39 -1.93 27.50
N SER A 23 2.26 -0.60 27.55
CA SER A 23 1.06 0.05 27.02
C SER A 23 1.02 0.01 25.49
N VAL A 24 -0.18 0.16 24.92
CA VAL A 24 -0.36 0.27 23.46
C VAL A 24 0.45 1.44 22.86
N PRO A 25 0.45 2.66 23.44
CA PRO A 25 1.34 3.74 23.00
C PRO A 25 2.83 3.38 23.01
N ASP A 26 3.34 2.75 24.08
CA ASP A 26 4.76 2.37 24.17
C ASP A 26 5.14 1.34 23.11
N TRP A 27 4.23 0.41 22.82
CA TRP A 27 4.42 -0.57 21.76
C TRP A 27 4.45 0.05 20.36
N LEU A 28 3.52 0.96 20.07
CA LEU A 28 3.52 1.71 18.81
C LEU A 28 4.81 2.54 18.66
N LEU A 29 5.30 3.15 19.74
CA LEU A 29 6.57 3.86 19.76
C LEU A 29 7.77 2.92 19.52
N ALA A 30 7.79 1.73 20.13
CA ALA A 30 8.83 0.73 19.89
C ALA A 30 8.87 0.26 18.43
N ILE A 31 7.70 -0.01 17.82
CA ILE A 31 7.56 -0.32 16.39
C ILE A 31 8.07 0.82 15.52
N GLN A 32 7.72 2.06 15.84
CA GLN A 32 8.14 3.21 15.07
C GLN A 32 9.65 3.46 15.17
N ASN A 33 10.24 3.22 16.34
CA ASN A 33 11.69 3.33 16.55
C ASN A 33 12.45 2.22 15.80
N TYR A 34 11.90 1.01 15.73
CA TYR A 34 12.43 -0.06 14.88
C TYR A 34 12.45 0.36 13.40
N MET A 35 11.33 0.90 12.88
CA MET A 35 11.29 1.45 11.51
C MET A 35 12.28 2.61 11.28
N LYS A 36 12.44 3.50 12.26
CA LYS A 36 13.45 4.58 12.21
C LYS A 36 14.89 4.03 12.16
N THR A 37 15.16 2.92 12.85
CA THR A 37 16.48 2.27 12.87
C THR A 37 16.82 1.60 11.54
N LEU A 38 15.82 1.09 10.79
CA LEU A 38 16.01 0.63 9.41
C LEU A 38 16.39 1.78 8.46
N GLN A 39 16.12 3.03 8.83
CA GLN A 39 16.33 4.27 8.05
C GLN A 39 15.41 4.43 6.84
N TYR A 40 15.24 5.69 6.42
CA TYR A 40 14.53 6.00 5.17
C TYR A 40 15.43 5.69 3.97
N ASN A 41 14.90 5.02 2.95
CA ASN A 41 15.68 4.67 1.76
C ASN A 41 15.87 5.88 0.81
N HIS A 42 17.08 6.43 0.81
CA HIS A 42 17.53 7.52 -0.07
C HIS A 42 18.31 7.05 -1.32
N THR A 43 18.53 5.75 -1.53
CA THR A 43 19.46 5.25 -2.58
C THR A 43 18.95 5.41 -4.01
N GLY A 44 17.64 5.63 -4.18
CA GLY A 44 16.93 5.55 -5.45
C GLY A 44 16.27 4.17 -5.63
N THR A 45 17.06 3.11 -5.51
CA THR A 45 16.63 1.70 -5.65
C THR A 45 15.63 1.28 -4.56
N GLN A 46 14.54 0.62 -4.93
CA GLN A 46 13.61 -0.02 -3.99
C GLN A 46 14.07 -1.47 -3.76
N PHE A 47 14.23 -1.88 -2.50
CA PHE A 47 14.73 -3.21 -2.15
C PHE A 47 13.62 -4.26 -2.07
N PHE A 48 12.41 -3.88 -1.65
CA PHE A 48 11.29 -4.81 -1.47
C PHE A 48 10.13 -4.46 -2.40
N GLU A 49 9.77 -5.35 -3.35
CA GLU A 49 8.67 -5.08 -4.28
C GLU A 49 7.30 -5.21 -3.58
N ILE A 50 6.50 -4.13 -3.58
CA ILE A 50 5.16 -4.14 -2.99
C ILE A 50 4.09 -3.87 -4.05
N ARG A 51 3.45 -4.96 -4.49
CA ARG A 51 2.24 -4.90 -5.32
C ARG A 51 1.03 -4.69 -4.41
N LYS A 52 0.40 -3.52 -4.48
CA LYS A 52 -0.79 -3.16 -3.67
C LYS A 52 -2.00 -4.09 -3.85
N THR A 53 -2.04 -4.85 -4.94
CA THR A 53 -3.06 -5.86 -5.25
C THR A 53 -2.71 -7.26 -4.74
N ARG A 54 -1.51 -7.50 -4.19
CA ARG A 54 -1.14 -8.78 -3.59
C ARG A 54 -2.04 -9.06 -2.37
N PRO A 55 -2.51 -10.31 -2.17
CA PRO A 55 -3.16 -10.73 -0.94
C PRO A 55 -2.39 -10.35 0.33
N LEU A 56 -3.09 -10.11 1.44
CA LEU A 56 -2.47 -9.75 2.72
C LEU A 56 -1.39 -10.77 3.14
N CYS A 57 -1.67 -12.07 3.03
CA CYS A 57 -0.69 -13.13 3.34
C CYS A 57 0.64 -12.98 2.60
N GLY A 58 0.61 -12.66 1.31
CA GLY A 58 1.82 -12.40 0.53
C GLY A 58 2.53 -11.10 0.92
N LEU A 59 1.81 -10.10 1.44
CA LEU A 59 2.43 -8.89 1.99
C LEU A 59 3.10 -9.17 3.34
N MET A 60 2.59 -10.12 4.13
CA MET A 60 3.20 -10.58 5.38
C MET A 60 4.45 -11.46 5.16
N GLU A 61 4.60 -12.08 3.99
CA GLU A 61 5.89 -12.65 3.54
C GLU A 61 6.94 -11.55 3.36
N THR A 62 6.61 -10.51 2.59
CA THR A 62 7.55 -9.40 2.35
C THR A 62 7.87 -8.59 3.61
N ALA A 63 6.96 -8.51 4.59
CA ALA A 63 7.28 -7.96 5.90
C ALA A 63 8.34 -8.79 6.68
N ARG A 64 8.30 -10.13 6.57
CA ARG A 64 9.31 -11.02 7.15
C ARG A 64 10.66 -10.87 6.45
N GLU A 65 10.65 -10.68 5.12
CA GLU A 65 11.86 -10.37 4.34
C GLU A 65 12.48 -9.04 4.77
N MET A 66 11.68 -7.97 4.95
CA MET A 66 12.17 -6.68 5.47
C MET A 66 12.88 -6.81 6.82
N ILE A 67 12.29 -7.59 7.73
CA ILE A 67 12.87 -7.84 9.05
C ILE A 67 14.20 -8.60 8.94
N ARG A 68 14.22 -9.67 8.15
CA ARG A 68 15.37 -10.56 7.96
C ARG A 68 16.56 -9.85 7.32
N GLU A 69 16.32 -9.11 6.24
CA GLU A 69 17.38 -8.44 5.47
C GLU A 69 17.74 -7.07 6.06
N SER A 70 16.86 -6.47 6.88
CA SER A 70 17.09 -5.22 7.63
C SER A 70 17.61 -4.04 6.79
N LEU A 71 17.12 -3.92 5.55
CA LEU A 71 17.49 -2.85 4.62
C LEU A 71 16.60 -1.61 4.78
N PRO A 72 17.07 -0.40 4.35
CA PRO A 72 16.27 0.82 4.39
C PRO A 72 14.96 0.77 3.62
N ILE A 73 13.93 1.42 4.18
CA ILE A 73 12.55 1.35 3.69
C ILE A 73 11.97 2.73 3.34
N LYS A 74 10.96 2.77 2.47
CA LYS A 74 10.15 3.95 2.13
C LYS A 74 8.75 3.83 2.75
N CYS A 75 7.93 4.85 2.56
CA CYS A 75 6.59 4.96 3.15
C CYS A 75 5.67 3.73 2.94
N LEU A 76 5.69 3.09 1.76
CA LEU A 76 4.85 1.92 1.49
C LEU A 76 5.33 0.65 2.21
N GLU A 77 6.65 0.44 2.28
CA GLU A 77 7.28 -0.66 2.99
C GLU A 77 6.98 -0.55 4.51
N ALA A 78 7.11 0.65 5.07
CA ALA A 78 6.75 0.94 6.45
C ALA A 78 5.29 0.66 6.80
N VAL A 79 4.34 0.87 5.86
CA VAL A 79 2.92 0.52 6.09
C VAL A 79 2.73 -0.99 6.20
N ILE A 80 3.37 -1.77 5.33
CA ILE A 80 3.27 -3.24 5.35
C ILE A 80 3.96 -3.83 6.59
N LEU A 81 5.14 -3.32 6.94
CA LEU A 81 5.85 -3.70 8.16
C LEU A 81 5.08 -3.31 9.43
N GLY A 82 4.49 -2.11 9.47
CA GLY A 82 3.65 -1.65 10.55
C GLY A 82 2.41 -2.53 10.77
N ILE A 83 1.76 -2.98 9.69
CA ILE A 83 0.68 -3.98 9.75
C ILE A 83 1.19 -5.28 10.37
N TYR A 84 2.29 -5.83 9.85
CA TYR A 84 2.85 -7.09 10.33
C TYR A 84 3.15 -7.08 11.84
N LEU A 85 3.87 -6.05 12.31
CA LEU A 85 4.27 -5.91 13.72
C LEU A 85 3.10 -5.62 14.68
N THR A 86 1.91 -5.28 14.16
CA THR A 86 0.71 -5.00 14.97
C THR A 86 -0.40 -6.05 14.82
N ASN A 87 -0.21 -7.11 14.02
CA ASN A 87 -1.24 -8.15 13.82
C ASN A 87 -1.73 -8.76 15.15
N GLY A 88 -0.83 -9.07 16.09
CA GLY A 88 -1.19 -9.65 17.39
C GLY A 88 -1.94 -8.69 18.34
N LEU A 89 -2.00 -7.39 18.04
CA LEU A 89 -2.58 -6.39 18.93
C LEU A 89 -4.01 -6.04 18.51
N THR A 90 -4.94 -6.94 18.81
CA THR A 90 -6.36 -6.86 18.40
C THR A 90 -7.15 -5.67 18.95
N SER A 91 -6.59 -4.92 19.91
CA SER A 91 -7.14 -3.65 20.41
C SER A 91 -6.81 -2.44 19.52
N VAL A 92 -5.98 -2.61 18.49
CA VAL A 92 -5.56 -1.54 17.56
C VAL A 92 -6.07 -1.84 16.17
N GLU A 93 -7.09 -1.10 15.74
CA GLU A 93 -7.58 -1.12 14.35
C GLU A 93 -6.63 -0.30 13.46
N ARG A 94 -6.37 -0.77 12.24
CA ARG A 94 -5.26 -0.26 11.39
C ARG A 94 -5.72 -0.06 9.95
N PHE A 95 -5.43 1.08 9.34
CA PHE A 95 -5.94 1.41 8.00
C PHE A 95 -4.98 2.33 7.23
N PRO A 96 -4.78 2.15 5.92
CA PRO A 96 -3.87 3.00 5.16
C PRO A 96 -4.47 4.39 4.90
N ILE A 97 -3.66 5.43 5.11
CA ILE A 97 -3.98 6.82 4.76
C ILE A 97 -3.01 7.25 3.67
N SER A 98 -3.50 7.50 2.45
CA SER A 98 -2.68 7.95 1.31
C SER A 98 -2.91 9.43 0.99
N PHE A 99 -1.82 10.17 0.84
CA PHE A 99 -1.84 11.57 0.43
C PHE A 99 -1.30 11.72 -1.01
N LYS A 100 -1.98 12.53 -1.82
CA LYS A 100 -1.44 13.11 -3.04
C LYS A 100 -1.30 14.62 -2.83
N THR A 101 -0.08 15.13 -2.94
CA THR A 101 0.22 16.56 -2.80
C THR A 101 0.83 17.11 -4.10
N GLN A 102 0.95 18.42 -4.20
CA GLN A 102 1.65 19.12 -5.28
C GLN A 102 2.66 20.11 -4.69
N PHE A 103 3.87 20.16 -5.26
CA PHE A 103 4.91 21.14 -4.95
C PHE A 103 5.67 21.44 -6.24
N SER A 104 5.95 22.72 -6.53
CA SER A 104 6.66 23.17 -7.75
C SER A 104 6.18 22.48 -9.03
N GLY A 105 4.87 22.56 -9.28
CA GLY A 105 4.17 21.91 -10.41
C GLY A 105 3.98 20.39 -10.28
N ASN A 106 4.95 19.71 -9.67
CA ASN A 106 5.05 18.25 -9.58
C ASN A 106 4.12 17.64 -8.53
N HIS A 107 3.70 16.40 -8.79
CA HIS A 107 2.83 15.64 -7.90
C HIS A 107 3.58 14.58 -7.10
N PHE A 108 3.30 14.52 -5.80
CA PHE A 108 3.96 13.59 -4.88
C PHE A 108 2.93 12.67 -4.23
N HIS A 109 3.35 11.44 -3.96
CA HIS A 109 2.54 10.39 -3.37
C HIS A 109 3.18 9.90 -2.07
N HIS A 110 2.38 9.81 -1.02
CA HIS A 110 2.83 9.38 0.30
C HIS A 110 1.74 8.54 0.98
N VAL A 111 2.12 7.66 1.90
CA VAL A 111 1.20 6.80 2.64
C VAL A 111 1.70 6.54 4.05
N VAL A 112 0.79 6.52 5.02
CA VAL A 112 1.05 6.13 6.42
C VAL A 112 0.01 5.11 6.86
N LEU A 113 0.29 4.39 7.94
CA LEU A 113 -0.65 3.49 8.58
C LEU A 113 -1.36 4.26 9.69
N GLY A 114 -2.62 4.64 9.44
CA GLY A 114 -3.53 5.12 10.47
C GLY A 114 -3.78 4.01 11.49
N VAL A 115 -3.72 4.37 12.76
CA VAL A 115 -4.07 3.49 13.89
C VAL A 115 -5.20 4.12 14.69
N TYR A 116 -6.13 3.27 15.17
CA TYR A 116 -7.22 3.66 16.05
C TYR A 116 -7.30 2.70 17.24
N CYS A 117 -7.30 3.24 18.45
CA CYS A 117 -7.41 2.47 19.69
C CYS A 117 -8.02 3.35 20.78
N ASN A 118 -8.91 2.80 21.60
CA ASN A 118 -9.51 3.46 22.77
C ASN A 118 -10.02 4.90 22.53
N GLY A 119 -10.73 5.12 21.41
CA GLY A 119 -11.28 6.44 21.09
C GLY A 119 -10.28 7.47 20.54
N ARG A 120 -9.03 7.07 20.29
CA ARG A 120 -7.97 7.94 19.78
C ARG A 120 -7.38 7.42 18.47
N TYR A 121 -6.92 8.37 17.66
CA TYR A 121 -6.25 8.17 16.38
C TYR A 121 -4.77 8.56 16.47
N GLY A 122 -3.94 7.92 15.65
CA GLY A 122 -2.52 8.21 15.46
C GLY A 122 -2.01 7.60 14.15
N THR A 123 -0.69 7.61 13.91
CA THR A 123 -0.07 6.95 12.75
C THR A 123 1.26 6.30 13.06
N LEU A 124 1.57 5.26 12.28
CA LEU A 124 2.91 4.73 12.05
C LEU A 124 3.32 4.98 10.58
N GLY A 125 4.61 5.12 10.30
CA GLY A 125 5.10 5.20 8.92
C GLY A 125 6.56 5.60 8.79
N MET A 126 7.01 5.86 7.55
CA MET A 126 8.35 6.38 7.27
C MET A 126 8.28 7.47 6.21
N SER A 127 8.94 8.59 6.48
CA SER A 127 9.00 9.77 5.61
C SER A 127 10.36 10.44 5.73
N ARG A 128 10.70 11.26 4.74
CA ARG A 128 11.89 12.15 4.77
C ARG A 128 11.72 13.34 5.73
N ARG A 129 10.51 13.56 6.25
CA ARG A 129 10.17 14.63 7.21
C ARG A 129 9.47 14.01 8.42
N GLN A 130 9.92 14.38 9.62
CA GLN A 130 9.51 13.75 10.87
C GLN A 130 8.02 13.95 11.21
N ASP A 131 7.50 15.14 10.94
CA ASP A 131 6.09 15.49 11.11
C ASP A 131 5.17 14.92 10.01
N LEU A 132 5.72 14.19 9.05
CA LEU A 132 4.99 13.48 7.99
C LEU A 132 5.09 11.95 8.13
N MET A 133 5.33 11.40 9.33
CA MET A 133 5.31 9.94 9.56
C MET A 133 4.49 9.53 10.79
N ASP A 134 5.11 9.41 11.97
CA ASP A 134 4.40 9.07 13.20
C ASP A 134 3.65 10.25 13.81
N LYS A 135 2.48 9.92 14.36
CA LYS A 135 1.64 10.82 15.15
C LYS A 135 1.16 10.02 16.36
N ALA A 136 1.43 10.54 17.56
CA ALA A 136 1.02 9.90 18.81
C ALA A 136 -0.50 9.64 18.84
N LEU A 137 -0.91 8.64 19.64
CA LEU A 137 -2.30 8.18 19.75
C LEU A 137 -3.15 9.17 20.59
N THR A 138 -3.28 10.40 20.11
CA THR A 138 -3.80 11.56 20.86
C THR A 138 -4.97 12.26 20.18
N PHE A 139 -5.13 12.11 18.86
CA PHE A 139 -6.18 12.76 18.09
C PHE A 139 -7.54 12.14 18.43
N ARG A 140 -8.58 12.93 18.70
CA ARG A 140 -9.91 12.41 19.06
C ARG A 140 -10.71 11.99 17.84
N THR A 141 -10.40 12.58 16.68
CA THR A 141 -11.17 12.43 15.45
C THR A 141 -10.27 12.13 14.26
N LEU A 142 -10.85 11.57 13.19
CA LEU A 142 -10.08 11.27 11.97
C LEU A 142 -9.73 12.56 11.22
N SER A 143 -10.61 13.55 11.25
CA SER A 143 -10.37 14.87 10.68
C SER A 143 -9.24 15.62 11.37
N GLU A 144 -9.14 15.63 12.71
CA GLU A 144 -8.01 16.22 13.43
C GLU A 144 -6.67 15.62 12.95
N LEU A 145 -6.57 14.30 12.87
CA LEU A 145 -5.36 13.62 12.39
C LEU A 145 -5.01 14.00 10.94
N VAL A 146 -5.99 13.98 10.03
CA VAL A 146 -5.74 14.27 8.61
C VAL A 146 -5.41 15.76 8.37
N LEU A 147 -6.01 16.68 9.14
CA LEU A 147 -5.71 18.11 9.06
C LEU A 147 -4.32 18.43 9.62
N GLU A 148 -3.86 17.74 10.66
CA GLU A 148 -2.46 17.85 11.14
C GLU A 148 -1.45 17.43 10.05
N PHE A 149 -1.78 16.43 9.21
CA PHE A 149 -0.96 16.11 8.02
C PHE A 149 -1.05 17.20 6.94
N GLU A 150 -2.22 17.79 6.69
CA GLU A 150 -2.37 18.94 5.77
C GLU A 150 -1.47 20.12 6.21
N ASP A 151 -1.49 20.44 7.50
CA ASP A 151 -0.70 21.51 8.09
C ASP A 151 0.81 21.18 8.07
N SER A 152 1.18 19.91 8.31
CA SER A 152 2.55 19.41 8.12
C SER A 152 3.03 19.57 6.68
N TYR A 153 2.21 19.22 5.67
CA TYR A 153 2.59 19.43 4.27
C TYR A 153 2.77 20.91 3.92
N ARG A 154 1.94 21.79 4.48
CA ARG A 154 2.01 23.24 4.22
C ARG A 154 3.34 23.84 4.68
N ARG A 155 3.93 23.33 5.78
CA ARG A 155 5.27 23.73 6.26
C ARG A 155 6.39 23.48 5.23
N TYR A 156 6.20 22.51 4.33
CA TYR A 156 7.13 22.22 3.22
C TYR A 156 6.60 22.71 1.86
N GLN A 157 5.69 23.68 1.85
CA GLN A 157 5.09 24.27 0.64
C GLN A 157 4.31 23.27 -0.24
N HIS A 158 4.02 22.07 0.27
CA HIS A 158 3.18 21.10 -0.42
C HIS A 158 1.69 21.46 -0.25
N THR A 159 0.98 21.58 -1.37
CA THR A 159 -0.48 21.71 -1.38
C THR A 159 -1.12 20.33 -1.41
N LEU A 160 -2.01 20.03 -0.46
CA LEU A 160 -2.79 18.78 -0.47
C LEU A 160 -3.82 18.79 -1.62
N LYS A 161 -3.83 17.73 -2.44
CA LYS A 161 -4.76 17.61 -3.58
C LYS A 161 -5.77 16.49 -3.40
N LYS A 162 -5.37 15.37 -2.79
CA LYS A 162 -6.26 14.22 -2.56
C LYS A 162 -5.84 13.43 -1.32
N VAL A 163 -6.82 13.08 -0.50
CA VAL A 163 -6.68 12.10 0.59
C VAL A 163 -7.41 10.83 0.17
N LYS A 164 -6.85 9.66 0.51
CA LYS A 164 -7.55 8.38 0.40
C LYS A 164 -7.45 7.65 1.74
N ILE A 165 -8.56 7.15 2.24
CA ILE A 165 -8.62 6.33 3.45
C ILE A 165 -9.04 4.91 3.04
N GLY A 166 -8.29 3.92 3.51
CA GLY A 166 -8.63 2.52 3.37
C GLY A 166 -9.61 2.02 4.43
N LEU A 167 -9.96 0.73 4.37
CA LEU A 167 -10.67 0.06 5.46
C LEU A 167 -9.67 -0.49 6.50
N TYR A 168 -10.20 -0.94 7.64
CA TYR A 168 -9.42 -1.70 8.61
C TYR A 168 -8.83 -2.97 7.99
N VAL A 169 -7.54 -3.18 8.23
CA VAL A 169 -6.78 -4.36 7.79
C VAL A 169 -7.01 -5.49 8.80
N PRO A 170 -7.46 -6.69 8.35
CA PRO A 170 -7.64 -7.84 9.23
C PRO A 170 -6.38 -8.22 10.03
N HIS A 171 -6.58 -8.72 11.25
CA HIS A 171 -5.49 -9.15 12.14
C HIS A 171 -4.91 -10.52 11.78
N ASP A 172 -5.70 -11.38 11.14
CA ASP A 172 -5.21 -12.67 10.64
C ASP A 172 -4.26 -12.45 9.44
N PRO A 173 -2.97 -12.81 9.55
CA PRO A 173 -2.01 -12.64 8.47
C PRO A 173 -2.28 -13.58 7.28
N HIS A 174 -3.12 -14.61 7.41
CA HIS A 174 -3.36 -15.59 6.35
C HIS A 174 -4.48 -15.19 5.37
N ILE A 175 -5.08 -14.01 5.55
CA ILE A 175 -6.17 -13.53 4.70
C ILE A 175 -5.70 -13.35 3.24
N PHE A 176 -6.46 -13.98 2.33
CA PHE A 176 -6.22 -13.93 0.89
C PHE A 176 -6.80 -12.70 0.18
N GLN A 177 -7.51 -11.83 0.91
CA GLN A 177 -8.02 -10.56 0.38
C GLN A 177 -6.89 -9.51 0.32
N PRO A 178 -6.87 -8.62 -0.69
CA PRO A 178 -5.96 -7.49 -0.73
C PRO A 178 -6.36 -6.42 0.31
N ILE A 179 -5.41 -5.58 0.70
CA ILE A 179 -5.71 -4.38 1.50
C ILE A 179 -6.60 -3.43 0.69
N GLU A 180 -7.69 -2.94 1.29
CA GLU A 180 -8.51 -1.90 0.69
C GLU A 180 -7.85 -0.53 0.89
N TRP A 181 -7.17 -0.02 -0.14
CA TRP A 181 -6.34 1.20 -0.04
C TRP A 181 -7.09 2.51 -0.26
N LYS A 182 -8.32 2.49 -0.76
CA LYS A 182 -8.97 3.66 -1.36
C LYS A 182 -10.50 3.62 -1.28
N TYR A 183 -11.03 3.25 -0.12
CA TYR A 183 -12.48 3.21 0.11
C TYR A 183 -13.08 4.63 0.08
N LEU A 184 -12.54 5.54 0.91
CA LEU A 184 -12.85 6.97 0.82
C LEU A 184 -11.81 7.66 -0.05
N VAL A 185 -12.24 8.56 -0.94
CA VAL A 185 -11.35 9.37 -1.78
C VAL A 185 -11.83 10.82 -1.81
N LEU A 186 -11.16 11.70 -1.06
CA LEU A 186 -11.51 13.12 -0.95
C LEU A 186 -10.61 13.97 -1.83
N ASN A 187 -11.20 14.84 -2.66
CA ASN A 187 -10.47 15.82 -3.46
C ASN A 187 -10.37 17.15 -2.69
N ALA A 188 -9.28 17.32 -1.95
CA ALA A 188 -9.03 18.51 -1.12
C ALA A 188 -8.93 19.82 -1.93
N ALA A 189 -8.71 19.76 -3.26
CA ALA A 189 -8.74 20.93 -4.13
C ALA A 189 -10.17 21.32 -4.60
N ARG A 190 -11.19 20.51 -4.31
CA ARG A 190 -12.60 20.77 -4.65
C ARG A 190 -13.53 20.85 -3.42
N LEU A 191 -13.17 20.20 -2.33
CA LEU A 191 -13.92 20.21 -1.07
C LEU A 191 -13.43 21.34 -0.18
N GLY A 192 -14.35 22.08 0.42
CA GLY A 192 -14.01 22.97 1.53
C GLY A 192 -13.52 22.17 2.75
N ARG A 193 -12.70 22.80 3.60
CA ARG A 193 -12.11 22.14 4.79
C ARG A 193 -13.17 21.54 5.71
N GLU A 194 -14.33 22.19 5.83
CA GLU A 194 -15.42 21.73 6.70
C GLU A 194 -16.21 20.56 6.09
N ASP A 195 -16.39 20.49 4.77
CA ASP A 195 -17.02 19.33 4.14
C ASP A 195 -16.08 18.12 4.12
N MET A 196 -14.77 18.37 3.95
CA MET A 196 -13.74 17.36 4.17
C MET A 196 -13.77 16.83 5.61
N ARG A 197 -13.97 17.68 6.63
CA ARG A 197 -14.17 17.26 8.02
C ARG A 197 -15.38 16.33 8.15
N LYS A 198 -16.56 16.73 7.65
CA LYS A 198 -17.79 15.94 7.74
C LYS A 198 -17.63 14.54 7.13
N GLU A 199 -17.04 14.44 5.94
CA GLU A 199 -16.83 13.15 5.27
C GLU A 199 -15.81 12.26 6.02
N LEU A 200 -14.75 12.84 6.60
CA LEU A 200 -13.80 12.11 7.44
C LEU A 200 -14.45 11.60 8.74
N GLU A 201 -15.29 12.40 9.40
CA GLU A 201 -15.98 11.98 10.63
C GLU A 201 -17.07 10.93 10.37
N LYS A 202 -17.79 11.04 9.26
CA LYS A 202 -18.72 10.02 8.80
C LYS A 202 -17.98 8.70 8.55
N HIS A 203 -16.94 8.72 7.72
CA HIS A 203 -16.16 7.51 7.42
C HIS A 203 -15.48 6.90 8.66
N GLY A 204 -14.94 7.73 9.55
CA GLY A 204 -14.38 7.28 10.84
C GLY A 204 -15.42 6.61 11.73
N ARG A 205 -16.67 7.10 11.75
CA ARG A 205 -17.81 6.47 12.44
C ARG A 205 -18.21 5.15 11.80
N ASP A 206 -18.34 5.11 10.48
CA ASP A 206 -18.79 3.92 9.74
C ASP A 206 -17.78 2.76 9.84
N MET A 207 -16.48 3.07 9.89
CA MET A 207 -15.43 2.09 10.21
C MET A 207 -15.58 1.52 11.62
N ARG A 208 -15.76 2.37 12.65
CA ARG A 208 -15.93 1.93 14.05
C ARG A 208 -17.19 1.08 14.25
N MET A 209 -18.26 1.40 13.54
CA MET A 209 -19.51 0.63 13.54
C MET A 209 -19.45 -0.64 12.66
N LYS A 210 -18.32 -0.90 11.97
CA LYS A 210 -18.10 -2.04 11.06
C LYS A 210 -19.17 -2.19 9.97
N ILE A 211 -19.75 -1.07 9.54
CA ILE A 211 -20.80 -0.99 8.50
C ILE A 211 -20.18 -1.19 7.11
N LEU A 212 -18.96 -0.70 6.91
CA LEU A 212 -18.26 -0.73 5.64
C LEU A 212 -17.73 -2.15 5.33
N LYS A 213 -17.98 -2.64 4.12
CA LYS A 213 -17.47 -3.93 3.62
C LYS A 213 -16.65 -3.69 2.35
N SER A 214 -15.53 -4.41 2.16
CA SER A 214 -14.82 -4.37 0.88
C SER A 214 -15.68 -5.00 -0.20
N SER A 215 -15.74 -4.35 -1.37
CA SER A 215 -16.41 -4.89 -2.56
C SER A 215 -15.78 -6.19 -3.06
N THR A 216 -14.52 -6.48 -2.69
CA THR A 216 -13.82 -7.72 -3.03
C THR A 216 -14.23 -8.93 -2.17
N ALA A 217 -15.02 -8.72 -1.10
CA ALA A 217 -15.44 -9.79 -0.19
C ALA A 217 -16.64 -10.62 -0.69
N GLN A 218 -17.17 -10.35 -1.89
CA GLN A 218 -18.20 -11.20 -2.50
C GLN A 218 -17.57 -12.49 -3.04
N SER A 219 -17.74 -13.60 -2.30
CA SER A 219 -17.53 -14.94 -2.84
C SER A 219 -18.41 -15.15 -4.08
N PRO A 220 -18.00 -15.97 -5.07
CA PRO A 220 -18.85 -16.27 -6.21
C PRO A 220 -20.14 -16.93 -5.71
N ILE A 221 -21.28 -16.31 -6.02
CA ILE A 221 -22.58 -16.99 -5.87
C ILE A 221 -22.51 -18.20 -6.78
N LYS A 222 -22.39 -19.38 -6.18
CA LYS A 222 -22.41 -20.65 -6.89
C LYS A 222 -23.85 -20.87 -7.32
N GLU A 223 -24.20 -20.32 -8.48
CA GLU A 223 -25.51 -20.45 -9.09
C GLU A 223 -25.75 -21.94 -9.36
N ARG A 224 -26.45 -22.59 -8.41
CA ARG A 224 -26.89 -23.98 -8.53
C ARG A 224 -27.99 -24.01 -9.57
N SER A 225 -27.60 -24.00 -10.84
CA SER A 225 -28.47 -24.31 -11.96
C SER A 225 -29.15 -25.65 -11.68
N ARG A 226 -30.47 -25.60 -11.46
CA ARG A 226 -31.28 -26.78 -11.14
C ARG A 226 -31.09 -27.82 -12.24
N GLY A 227 -30.61 -29.01 -11.85
CA GLY A 227 -30.29 -30.05 -12.79
C GLY A 227 -31.50 -30.50 -13.61
N LYS A 228 -31.30 -30.64 -14.93
CA LYS A 228 -32.08 -31.55 -15.77
C LYS A 228 -31.18 -32.72 -16.13
N SER A 229 -31.48 -33.88 -15.56
CA SER A 229 -30.89 -35.16 -15.94
C SER A 229 -31.29 -35.51 -17.37
N LEU A 230 -30.33 -35.90 -18.22
CA LEU A 230 -30.56 -36.73 -19.40
C LEU A 230 -29.35 -37.63 -19.69
N SER A 231 -29.63 -38.90 -19.93
CA SER A 231 -28.68 -40.01 -20.10
C SER A 231 -28.01 -40.05 -21.49
N PRO A 232 -26.86 -40.74 -21.67
CA PRO A 232 -26.17 -40.80 -22.95
C PRO A 232 -26.84 -41.78 -23.94
N ARG A 233 -26.99 -41.38 -25.22
CA ARG A 233 -27.40 -42.27 -26.33
C ARG A 233 -26.48 -42.13 -27.55
N ARG A 234 -26.52 -43.09 -28.48
CA ARG A 234 -25.38 -43.65 -29.23
C ARG A 234 -25.56 -43.60 -30.76
N ARG A 235 -24.56 -43.06 -31.50
CA ARG A 235 -24.28 -43.17 -32.99
C ARG A 235 -25.41 -42.65 -33.95
N GLN A 236 -25.21 -42.13 -35.18
CA GLN A 236 -24.35 -42.46 -36.34
C GLN A 236 -24.05 -41.19 -37.22
N ILE A 237 -22.91 -41.04 -37.92
CA ILE A 237 -22.66 -41.22 -39.39
C ILE A 237 -23.75 -40.57 -40.29
N SER A 238 -23.54 -39.53 -41.15
CA SER A 238 -22.68 -39.41 -42.37
C SER A 238 -22.53 -37.93 -42.86
N PRO A 239 -21.70 -37.59 -43.87
CA PRO A 239 -21.22 -36.20 -44.12
C PRO A 239 -21.74 -35.49 -45.40
N GLN A 240 -21.54 -34.17 -45.52
CA GLN A 240 -21.39 -33.50 -46.83
C GLN A 240 -20.61 -32.16 -46.85
N ARG A 241 -19.56 -32.12 -47.69
CA ARG A 241 -18.98 -31.04 -48.52
C ARG A 241 -19.08 -29.55 -48.08
N ARG A 242 -17.91 -28.86 -48.15
CA ARG A 242 -17.73 -27.65 -48.99
C ARG A 242 -16.27 -27.40 -49.37
N HIS A 243 -16.07 -26.67 -50.48
CA HIS A 243 -14.78 -26.44 -51.14
C HIS A 243 -13.78 -25.62 -50.31
N VAL A 244 -12.49 -25.93 -50.50
CA VAL A 244 -11.38 -25.01 -50.21
C VAL A 244 -10.65 -24.71 -51.51
N HIS A 245 -10.59 -23.43 -51.88
CA HIS A 245 -9.75 -22.94 -52.97
C HIS A 245 -9.15 -21.61 -52.51
N ARG A 246 -7.85 -21.59 -52.17
CA ARG A 246 -7.09 -20.34 -52.08
C ARG A 246 -5.65 -20.60 -52.51
N ARG A 247 -5.18 -19.75 -53.42
CA ARG A 247 -3.88 -19.86 -54.07
C ARG A 247 -2.95 -18.78 -53.51
N ASP A 248 -1.69 -19.13 -53.60
CA ASP A 248 -0.47 -18.54 -53.05
C ASP A 248 -0.08 -17.13 -53.58
N LYS A 249 0.96 -16.56 -52.97
CA LYS A 249 1.91 -15.49 -53.41
C LYS A 249 1.74 -14.01 -52.97
N SER A 250 2.80 -13.53 -52.29
CA SER A 250 3.36 -12.16 -52.33
C SER A 250 4.58 -12.12 -53.29
N PRO A 251 5.22 -10.96 -53.60
CA PRO A 251 6.12 -10.19 -52.69
C PRO A 251 5.78 -8.66 -52.70
N ALA A 252 6.61 -7.62 -52.45
CA ALA A 252 8.08 -7.44 -52.30
C ALA A 252 8.50 -6.21 -51.45
N SER A 253 9.79 -5.83 -51.50
CA SER A 253 10.49 -4.71 -50.82
C SER A 253 10.40 -3.36 -51.58
N LEU A 254 10.97 -2.18 -51.20
CA LEU A 254 12.09 -1.73 -50.34
C LEU A 254 11.65 -0.50 -49.47
N ASP A 255 12.45 0.38 -48.82
CA ASP A 255 13.91 0.58 -48.64
C ASP A 255 14.25 1.34 -47.32
N ARG A 256 15.56 1.38 -46.97
CA ARG A 256 16.32 2.36 -46.16
C ARG A 256 16.15 2.52 -44.62
N LYS A 257 17.30 2.91 -44.04
CA LYS A 257 17.79 2.98 -42.63
C LYS A 257 18.17 4.45 -42.28
N PRO A 258 18.77 4.82 -41.10
CA PRO A 258 19.09 4.07 -39.86
C PRO A 258 18.69 4.72 -38.50
N ALA A 259 18.82 3.91 -37.44
CA ALA A 259 19.15 4.18 -36.03
C ALA A 259 19.14 5.60 -35.40
N GLU A 260 18.54 5.69 -34.20
CA GLU A 260 19.04 6.53 -33.10
C GLU A 260 19.07 5.77 -31.76
N LEU A 261 20.03 6.15 -30.91
CA LEU A 261 20.31 5.61 -29.59
C LEU A 261 19.62 6.50 -28.54
N SER A 262 18.81 5.95 -27.62
CA SER A 262 18.27 6.73 -26.48
C SER A 262 18.69 6.13 -25.14
N THR A 263 19.85 6.57 -24.67
CA THR A 263 20.28 6.42 -23.29
C THR A 263 19.43 7.32 -22.37
N LEU A 264 18.54 6.73 -21.56
CA LEU A 264 17.94 7.43 -20.42
C LEU A 264 18.25 6.72 -19.11
N ASN A 265 19.38 7.13 -18.56
CA ASN A 265 19.75 7.03 -17.16
C ASN A 265 18.74 7.81 -16.31
N ASP A 266 18.02 7.14 -15.40
CA ASP A 266 17.06 7.78 -14.48
C ASP A 266 17.42 7.56 -13.00
N GLY A 267 18.73 7.62 -12.70
CA GLY A 267 19.28 7.63 -11.36
C GLY A 267 19.18 8.99 -10.66
N TYR A 268 17.97 9.56 -10.53
CA TYR A 268 17.79 10.86 -9.86
C TYR A 268 17.82 10.77 -8.34
N GLN A 269 19.03 10.87 -7.79
CA GLN A 269 19.26 11.30 -6.41
C GLN A 269 18.91 12.80 -6.28
N ILE A 270 18.14 13.17 -5.26
CA ILE A 270 17.98 14.58 -4.86
C ILE A 270 18.67 14.75 -3.51
N ARG A 271 19.59 15.72 -3.46
CA ARG A 271 20.37 16.09 -2.27
C ARG A 271 19.52 16.87 -1.27
N ILE A 272 19.83 16.69 0.03
CA ILE A 272 19.34 17.40 1.24
C ILE A 272 17.85 17.14 1.59
#